data_AF-V5FQR6-F1
#
_entry.id   AF-V5FQR6-F1
#
_cell.length_a   1.000
_cell.length_b   1.000
_cell.length_c   1.000
_cell.angle_alpha   90.00
_cell.angle_beta   90.00
_cell.angle_gamma   90.00
#
_symmetry.space_group_name_H-M   'P 1'
#
loop_
_entity.id
_entity.type
_entity.pdbx_description
1 polymer ?
#
loop_
_entity_poly.entity_id
_entity_poly.type
_entity_poly.pdbx_seq_one_letter_code
_entity_poly.pdbx_strand_id
1 'polypeptide(L)'
;MIISRLRLITFDVTDTLLKFRSGPGHQYGEIAAIYGILCDRNILSANFKAHWRKMNQEHPNFGLYSGLGWEHWWKMVVKGTFKDSHFNLDDKKLDNVASHLIEIYKTSIC
;
A
#
# COMPACT_ATOMS: atom_id res chain seq x y z
N MET A 1 -26.56 30.03 -18.83
CA MET A 1 -25.35 29.47 -18.18
C MET A 1 -25.70 28.13 -17.56
N ILE A 2 -24.98 27.07 -17.89
CA ILE A 2 -25.25 25.68 -17.46
C ILE A 2 -24.90 25.45 -15.97
N ILE A 3 -24.03 26.29 -15.40
CA ILE A 3 -23.56 26.20 -14.00
C ILE A 3 -24.69 26.37 -12.97
N SER A 4 -25.69 27.23 -13.23
CA SER A 4 -26.78 27.50 -12.28
C SER A 4 -27.77 26.34 -12.08
N ARG A 5 -27.58 25.21 -12.78
CA ARG A 5 -28.41 24.00 -12.69
C ARG A 5 -27.69 22.79 -12.07
N LEU A 6 -26.39 22.89 -11.75
CA LEU A 6 -25.67 21.81 -11.09
C LEU A 6 -26.12 21.67 -9.64
N ARG A 7 -26.52 20.46 -9.24
CA ARG A 7 -27.02 20.15 -7.89
C ARG A 7 -26.07 19.31 -7.04
N LEU A 8 -25.14 18.59 -7.68
CA LEU A 8 -24.17 17.73 -7.02
C LEU A 8 -22.94 17.60 -7.91
N ILE A 9 -21.76 17.67 -7.27
CA ILE A 9 -20.47 17.34 -7.88
C ILE A 9 -19.77 16.42 -6.88
N THR A 10 -19.34 15.26 -7.35
CA THR A 10 -18.61 14.26 -6.57
C THR A 10 -17.19 14.14 -7.12
N PHE A 11 -16.22 14.01 -6.23
CA PHE A 11 -14.82 13.87 -6.59
C PHE A 11 -14.29 12.54 -6.07
N ASP A 12 -13.51 11.85 -6.90
CA ASP A 12 -12.51 10.93 -6.37
C ASP A 12 -11.37 11.73 -5.72
N VAL A 13 -10.67 11.16 -4.76
CA VAL A 13 -9.64 11.87 -4.01
C VAL A 13 -8.28 11.81 -4.72
N THR A 14 -7.88 10.64 -5.23
CA THR A 14 -6.49 10.40 -5.65
C THR A 14 -6.22 11.06 -7.00
N ASP A 15 -5.11 11.80 -7.10
CA ASP A 15 -4.70 12.60 -8.26
C ASP A 15 -5.73 13.65 -8.73
N THR A 16 -6.79 13.87 -7.94
CA THR A 16 -7.80 14.90 -8.15
C THR A 16 -7.73 15.95 -7.05
N LEU A 17 -7.83 15.53 -5.79
CA LEU A 17 -7.74 16.39 -4.61
C LEU A 17 -6.41 16.23 -3.88
N LEU A 18 -5.86 15.02 -3.83
CA LEU A 18 -4.63 14.68 -3.13
C LEU A 18 -3.74 13.79 -4.00
N LYS A 19 -2.42 13.88 -3.79
CA LYS A 19 -1.41 13.00 -4.38
C LYS A 19 -0.47 12.49 -3.30
N PHE A 20 0.09 11.30 -3.51
CA PHE A 20 1.11 10.75 -2.61
C PHE A 20 2.38 11.63 -2.63
N ARG A 21 3.01 11.85 -1.47
CA ARG A 21 4.30 12.56 -1.38
C ARG A 21 5.43 11.80 -2.08
N SER A 22 5.37 10.48 -2.03
CA SER A 22 6.35 9.57 -2.63
C SER A 22 5.69 8.23 -2.97
N GLY A 23 6.25 7.51 -3.95
CA GLY A 23 5.72 6.20 -4.35
C GLY A 23 5.88 5.12 -3.27
N PRO A 24 5.07 4.04 -3.30
CA PRO A 24 5.07 2.98 -2.28
C PRO A 24 6.45 2.37 -2.02
N GLY A 25 7.25 2.08 -3.05
CA GLY A 25 8.57 1.50 -2.87
C GLY A 25 9.57 2.40 -2.12
N HIS A 26 9.39 3.72 -2.19
CA HIS A 26 10.20 4.67 -1.40
C HIS A 26 9.84 4.58 0.08
N GLN A 27 8.56 4.74 0.41
CA GLN A 27 8.07 4.68 1.79
C GLN A 27 8.31 3.32 2.42
N TYR A 28 8.09 2.24 1.67
CA TYR A 28 8.34 0.89 2.14
C TYR A 28 9.83 0.72 2.50
N GLY A 29 10.74 1.19 1.65
CA GLY A 29 12.16 1.15 1.93
C GLY A 29 12.57 1.98 3.15
N GLU A 30 12.00 3.17 3.32
CA GLU A 30 12.26 4.03 4.49
C GLU A 30 11.81 3.39 5.81
N ILE A 31 10.58 2.86 5.84
CA ILE A 31 10.06 2.20 7.03
C ILE A 31 10.81 0.89 7.30
N ALA A 32 11.10 0.09 6.26
CA ALA A 32 11.85 -1.14 6.40
C ALA A 32 13.27 -0.93 6.95
N ALA A 33 13.93 0.18 6.59
CA ALA A 33 15.25 0.52 7.10
C ALA A 33 15.27 0.70 8.64
N ILE A 34 14.18 1.20 9.24
CA ILE A 34 14.02 1.31 10.71
C ILE A 34 14.07 -0.08 11.37
N TYR A 35 13.63 -1.12 10.67
CA TYR A 35 13.67 -2.51 11.13
C TYR A 35 14.92 -3.28 10.66
N GLY A 36 15.91 -2.57 10.11
CA GLY A 36 17.16 -3.14 9.62
C GLY A 36 17.02 -3.93 8.31
N ILE A 37 16.00 -3.64 7.50
CA ILE A 37 15.77 -4.26 6.19
C ILE A 37 16.13 -3.24 5.12
N LEU A 38 17.17 -3.54 4.35
CA LEU A 38 17.64 -2.71 3.23
C LEU A 38 17.29 -3.39 1.91
N CYS A 39 16.36 -2.79 1.17
CA CYS A 39 15.93 -3.27 -0.14
C CYS A 39 16.02 -2.15 -1.17
N ASP A 40 16.27 -2.51 -2.42
CA ASP A 40 16.23 -1.55 -3.53
C ASP A 40 14.79 -1.05 -3.76
N ARG A 41 14.62 0.27 -3.82
CA ARG A 41 13.31 0.93 -3.92
C ARG A 41 12.61 0.67 -5.26
N ASN A 42 13.37 0.45 -6.33
CA ASN A 42 12.80 0.13 -7.64
C ASN A 42 12.30 -1.32 -7.67
N ILE A 43 13.05 -2.24 -7.06
CA ILE A 43 12.60 -3.63 -6.84
C ILE A 43 11.32 -3.65 -5.99
N LEU A 44 11.30 -2.93 -4.86
CA LEU A 44 10.10 -2.81 -4.03
C LEU A 44 8.91 -2.25 -4.81
N SER A 45 9.11 -1.24 -5.66
CA SER A 45 8.03 -0.67 -6.48
C SER A 45 7.47 -1.66 -7.49
N ALA A 46 8.34 -2.45 -8.15
CA ALA A 46 7.92 -3.49 -9.08
C ALA A 46 7.16 -4.60 -8.37
N ASN A 47 7.69 -5.08 -7.24
CA ASN A 47 7.09 -6.14 -6.43
C ASN A 47 5.75 -5.70 -5.83
N PHE A 48 5.64 -4.47 -5.34
CA PHE A 48 4.38 -3.90 -4.87
C PHE A 48 3.32 -3.98 -5.95
N LYS A 49 3.64 -3.55 -7.18
CA LYS A 49 2.68 -3.56 -8.29
C LYS A 49 2.25 -4.99 -8.64
N ALA A 50 3.17 -5.95 -8.59
CA ALA A 50 2.86 -7.37 -8.82
C ALA A 50 1.92 -7.93 -7.75
N HIS A 51 2.25 -7.74 -6.47
CA HIS A 51 1.43 -8.22 -5.35
C HIS A 51 0.08 -7.52 -5.24
N TRP A 52 0.02 -6.22 -5.50
CA TRP A 52 -1.24 -5.48 -5.56
C TRP A 52 -2.15 -6.03 -6.67
N ARG A 53 -1.61 -6.33 -7.87
CA ARG A 53 -2.39 -6.95 -8.95
C ARG A 53 -2.89 -8.34 -8.56
N LYS A 54 -2.02 -9.17 -8.00
CA LYS A 54 -2.36 -10.52 -7.52
C LYS A 54 -3.48 -10.47 -6.49
N MET A 55 -3.35 -9.63 -5.48
CA MET A 55 -4.35 -9.50 -4.41
C MET A 55 -5.69 -8.95 -4.91
N ASN A 56 -5.72 -8.10 -5.94
CA ASN A 56 -6.96 -7.66 -6.56
C ASN A 56 -7.66 -8.77 -7.37
N GLN A 57 -6.88 -9.70 -7.94
CA GLN A 57 -7.42 -10.84 -8.68
C GLN A 57 -7.93 -11.95 -7.73
N GLU A 58 -7.14 -12.30 -6.71
CA GLU A 58 -7.45 -13.39 -5.78
C GLU A 58 -8.45 -12.98 -4.70
N HIS A 59 -8.36 -11.73 -4.23
CA HIS A 59 -9.12 -11.19 -3.11
C HIS A 59 -9.69 -9.80 -3.44
N PRO A 60 -10.60 -9.68 -4.43
CA PRO A 60 -11.11 -8.39 -4.87
C PRO A 60 -11.80 -7.61 -3.75
N ASN A 61 -11.88 -6.28 -3.93
CA ASN A 61 -12.47 -5.35 -2.96
C ASN A 61 -11.91 -5.57 -1.54
N PHE A 62 -10.58 -5.53 -1.43
CA PHE A 62 -9.85 -5.68 -0.16
C PHE A 62 -10.19 -6.98 0.61
N GLY A 63 -10.57 -8.04 -0.11
CA GLY A 63 -10.93 -9.33 0.46
C GLY A 63 -12.30 -9.37 1.15
N LEU A 64 -13.24 -8.50 0.75
CA LEU A 64 -14.60 -8.45 1.29
C LEU A 64 -15.29 -9.82 1.29
N TYR A 65 -15.20 -10.55 0.17
CA TYR A 65 -15.90 -11.83 0.00
C TYR A 65 -15.09 -13.05 0.45
N SER A 66 -13.77 -12.90 0.59
CA SER A 66 -12.91 -13.98 1.09
C SER A 66 -12.76 -13.98 2.60
N GLY A 67 -13.38 -13.03 3.32
CA GLY A 67 -13.25 -12.89 4.77
C GLY A 67 -11.88 -12.41 5.24
N LEU A 68 -11.04 -11.89 4.33
CA LEU A 68 -9.67 -11.49 4.65
C LEU A 68 -9.65 -10.20 5.49
N GLY A 69 -10.57 -9.28 5.17
CA GLY A 69 -10.58 -7.93 5.74
C GLY A 69 -9.51 -7.03 5.13
N TRP A 70 -9.80 -5.73 5.06
CA TRP A 70 -8.95 -4.76 4.37
C TRP A 70 -7.55 -4.64 4.97
N GLU A 71 -7.43 -4.73 6.30
CA GLU A 71 -6.17 -4.57 6.99
C GLU A 71 -5.21 -5.73 6.66
N HIS A 72 -5.72 -6.96 6.75
CA HIS A 72 -4.92 -8.14 6.42
C HIS A 72 -4.62 -8.20 4.92
N TRP A 73 -5.54 -7.75 4.06
CA TRP A 73 -5.30 -7.60 2.63
C TRP A 73 -4.07 -6.74 2.33
N TRP A 74 -3.98 -5.55 2.95
CA TRP A 74 -2.82 -4.68 2.77
C TRP A 74 -1.55 -5.26 3.41
N LYS A 75 -1.65 -5.90 4.58
CA LYS A 75 -0.51 -6.61 5.19
C LYS A 75 0.06 -7.68 4.24
N MET A 76 -0.79 -8.43 3.55
CA MET A 76 -0.37 -9.43 2.56
C MET A 76 0.36 -8.80 1.37
N VAL A 77 -0.14 -7.67 0.84
CA VAL A 77 0.57 -6.92 -0.21
C VAL A 77 1.95 -6.47 0.27
N VAL A 78 2.05 -5.89 1.47
CA VAL A 78 3.34 -5.44 2.03
C VAL A 78 4.29 -6.60 2.19
N LYS A 79 3.87 -7.68 2.87
CA LYS A 79 4.72 -8.85 3.12
C LYS A 79 5.20 -9.49 1.82
N GLY A 80 4.30 -9.68 0.85
CA GLY A 80 4.64 -10.20 -0.47
C GLY A 80 5.67 -9.33 -1.19
N THR A 81 5.49 -8.01 -1.14
CA THR A 81 6.43 -7.05 -1.73
C THR A 81 7.87 -7.28 -1.23
N PHE A 82 8.06 -7.46 0.08
CA PHE A 82 9.39 -7.70 0.65
C PHE A 82 9.91 -9.12 0.41
N LYS A 83 9.07 -10.15 0.49
CA LYS A 83 9.47 -11.55 0.28
C LYS A 83 10.08 -11.78 -1.11
N ASP A 84 9.58 -11.08 -2.12
CA ASP A 84 10.11 -11.16 -3.49
C ASP A 84 11.32 -10.24 -3.74
N SER A 85 11.78 -9.48 -2.73
CA SER A 85 12.88 -8.50 -2.82
C SER A 85 14.24 -9.01 -2.33
N HIS A 86 14.39 -10.32 -2.15
CA HIS A 86 15.55 -11.08 -1.62
C HIS A 86 15.56 -11.40 -0.10
N PHE A 87 16.18 -12.54 0.21
CA PHE A 87 16.48 -13.17 1.52
C PHE A 87 15.29 -13.66 2.36
N ASN A 88 15.60 -14.67 3.18
CA ASN A 88 14.68 -15.31 4.12
C ASN A 88 14.37 -14.31 5.27
N LEU A 89 13.49 -13.35 4.99
CA LEU A 89 13.10 -12.31 5.93
C LEU A 89 12.19 -12.92 7.01
N ASP A 90 12.50 -12.59 8.26
CA ASP A 90 11.67 -12.97 9.41
C ASP A 90 10.26 -12.37 9.26
N ASP A 91 9.25 -13.25 9.24
CA ASP A 91 7.85 -12.85 9.11
C ASP A 91 7.42 -11.89 10.22
N LYS A 92 7.99 -12.01 11.43
CA LYS A 92 7.69 -11.09 12.53
C LYS A 92 8.17 -9.67 12.23
N LYS A 93 9.33 -9.51 11.58
CA LYS A 93 9.80 -8.18 11.15
C LYS A 93 8.90 -7.61 10.07
N LEU A 94 8.47 -8.43 9.11
CA LEU A 94 7.56 -7.99 8.05
C LEU A 94 6.18 -7.59 8.60
N ASP A 95 5.67 -8.28 9.62
CA ASP A 95 4.43 -7.89 10.30
C ASP A 95 4.56 -6.54 11.00
N ASN A 96 5.71 -6.26 11.62
CA ASN A 96 5.99 -4.96 12.23
C ASN A 96 6.06 -3.84 11.17
N VAL A 97 6.76 -4.08 10.06
CA VAL A 97 6.83 -3.13 8.93
C VAL A 97 5.44 -2.84 8.37
N ALA A 98 4.64 -3.88 8.11
CA ALA A 98 3.31 -3.72 7.55
C ALA A 98 2.36 -2.97 8.50
N SER A 99 2.43 -3.27 9.80
CA SER A 99 1.63 -2.57 10.81
C SER A 99 2.06 -1.10 10.94
N HIS A 100 3.35 -0.80 10.91
CA HIS A 100 3.86 0.57 10.94
C HIS A 100 3.41 1.37 9.72
N LEU A 101 3.50 0.80 8.52
CA LEU A 101 3.00 1.45 7.30
C LEU A 101 1.50 1.78 7.41
N ILE A 102 0.68 0.84 7.91
CA ILE A 102 -0.76 1.08 8.14
C ILE A 102 -1.00 2.26 9.08
N GLU A 103 -0.26 2.36 10.17
CA GLU A 103 -0.41 3.49 11.09
C GLU A 103 0.03 4.82 10.46
N ILE A 104 1.14 4.84 9.71
CA ILE A 104 1.59 6.07 9.03
C ILE A 104 0.57 6.55 8.01
N TYR A 105 -0.04 5.65 7.24
CA TYR A 105 -1.04 6.01 6.23
C TYR A 105 -2.33 6.61 6.81
N LYS A 106 -2.54 6.54 8.13
CA LYS A 106 -3.64 7.23 8.83
C LYS A 106 -3.32 8.68 9.19
N THR A 107 -2.08 9.12 8.97
CA THR A 107 -1.58 10.44 9.40
C THR A 107 -1.30 11.36 8.20
N SER A 108 -1.01 12.63 8.48
CA SER A 108 -0.62 13.62 7.46
C SER A 108 0.84 13.51 7.03
N ILE A 109 1.61 12.55 7.55
CA ILE A 109 3.03 12.34 7.23
C ILE A 109 3.19 11.76 5.82
N CYS A 110 2.18 11.02 5.33
CA CYS A 110 2.15 10.45 3.99
C CYS A 110 1.81 11.47 2.89
#